data_AF-A0AAW0YXR5-F1
#
_entry.id   AF-A0AAW0YXR5-F1
#
_cell.length_a   1.000
_cell.length_b   1.000
_cell.length_c   1.000
_cell.angle_alpha   90.00
_cell.angle_beta   90.00
_cell.angle_gamma   90.00
#
_symmetry.space_group_name_H-M   'P 1'
#
loop_
_entity.id
_entity.type
_entity.pdbx_description
1 polymer ?
#
loop_
_entity_poly.entity_id
_entity_poly.type
_entity_poly.pdbx_seq_one_letter_code
_entity_poly.pdbx_strand_id
1 'polypeptide(L)'
;MAELGVSPTDTNTSNSSIEINDALFCEHGLEVCKTCEFDGREDNDAMMGFDPKPRGPLELPAHYKNSKDGSIMCKAHANPNCKSCFGWKKQITKLHKDGKKDAMKKKKGDTGTNLY
;
A
#
# COMPACT_ATOMS: atom_id res chain seq x y z
N MET A 1 39.67 7.94 -25.07
CA MET A 1 38.24 8.31 -25.06
C MET A 1 37.60 7.44 -23.99
N ALA A 2 36.99 8.07 -22.98
CA ALA A 2 36.79 7.53 -21.64
C ALA A 2 36.07 6.18 -21.54
N GLU A 3 36.69 5.25 -20.81
CA GLU A 3 36.10 4.06 -20.24
C GLU A 3 35.14 4.49 -19.12
N LEU A 4 33.83 4.51 -19.39
CA LEU A 4 32.82 4.76 -18.37
C LEU A 4 32.59 3.47 -17.59
N GLY A 5 33.36 3.32 -16.50
CA GLY A 5 33.08 2.35 -15.45
C GLY A 5 31.71 2.65 -14.82
N VAL A 6 30.69 1.93 -15.25
CA VAL A 6 29.41 1.88 -14.53
C VAL A 6 29.66 1.14 -13.23
N SER A 7 29.56 1.86 -12.12
CA SER A 7 29.72 1.31 -10.78
C SER A 7 28.60 0.28 -10.52
N PRO A 8 28.86 -0.86 -9.85
CA PRO A 8 27.83 -1.85 -9.51
C PRO A 8 26.96 -1.42 -8.31
N THR A 9 26.83 -0.11 -8.07
CA THR A 9 26.07 0.44 -6.94
C THR A 9 24.70 0.98 -7.35
N ASP A 10 24.17 0.62 -8.52
CA ASP A 10 22.73 0.69 -8.74
C ASP A 10 22.06 -0.47 -7.99
N THR A 11 22.11 -0.42 -6.66
CA THR A 11 21.19 -1.16 -5.84
C THR A 11 19.84 -0.46 -5.98
N ASN A 12 19.07 -0.89 -6.97
CA ASN A 12 17.64 -1.08 -6.82
C ASN A 12 16.85 0.17 -6.39
N THR A 13 17.07 1.31 -7.07
CA THR A 13 16.13 2.45 -7.04
C THR A 13 15.06 2.26 -8.11
N SER A 14 14.46 1.07 -8.11
CA SER A 14 13.25 0.84 -8.89
C SER A 14 12.09 1.46 -8.11
N ASN A 15 11.81 2.73 -8.36
CA ASN A 15 10.52 3.38 -8.03
C ASN A 15 9.36 2.78 -8.87
N SER A 16 9.44 1.49 -9.15
CA SER A 16 8.50 0.76 -9.98
C SER A 16 7.28 0.44 -9.14
N SER A 17 6.20 1.20 -9.34
CA SER A 17 4.90 0.83 -8.81
C SER A 17 4.44 -0.47 -9.49
N ILE A 18 4.00 -1.44 -8.69
CA ILE A 18 3.33 -2.65 -9.16
C ILE A 18 1.82 -2.49 -9.01
N GLU A 19 1.11 -2.90 -10.06
CA GLU A 19 -0.35 -2.92 -10.06
C GLU A 19 -0.84 -4.32 -9.68
N ILE A 20 -1.64 -4.39 -8.64
CA ILE A 20 -2.23 -5.64 -8.14
C ILE A 20 -3.73 -5.41 -8.05
N ASN A 21 -4.51 -6.09 -8.90
CA ASN A 21 -5.98 -6.00 -8.89
C ASN A 21 -6.50 -4.55 -8.90
N ASP A 22 -5.95 -3.71 -9.79
CA ASP A 22 -6.30 -2.28 -9.95
C ASP A 22 -5.89 -1.37 -8.78
N ALA A 23 -5.06 -1.85 -7.85
CA ALA A 23 -4.40 -0.99 -6.86
C ALA A 23 -2.87 -0.98 -7.06
N LEU A 24 -2.32 0.21 -6.90
CA LEU A 24 -0.93 0.58 -7.00
C LEU A 24 -0.22 0.35 -5.66
N PHE A 25 0.88 -0.40 -5.71
CA PHE A 25 1.78 -0.64 -4.57
C PHE A 25 3.21 -0.40 -5.01
N CYS A 26 4.13 -0.17 -4.07
CA CYS A 26 5.55 -0.28 -4.38
C CYS A 26 5.99 -1.76 -4.52
N GLU A 27 7.20 -2.02 -5.00
CA GLU A 27 7.76 -3.39 -5.09
C GLU A 27 7.87 -4.11 -3.74
N HIS A 28 7.85 -3.39 -2.62
CA HIS A 28 7.79 -3.98 -1.28
C HIS A 28 6.39 -4.50 -0.90
N GLY A 29 5.38 -4.25 -1.72
CA GLY A 29 4.00 -4.58 -1.39
C GLY A 29 3.38 -3.65 -0.35
N LEU A 30 3.76 -2.38 -0.37
CA LEU A 30 3.20 -1.36 0.52
C LEU A 30 2.61 -0.24 -0.32
N GLU A 31 1.38 0.14 -0.01
CA GLU A 31 0.77 1.32 -0.64
C GLU A 31 1.40 2.61 -0.13
N VAL A 32 1.78 2.62 1.16
CA VAL A 32 2.58 3.69 1.75
C VAL A 32 3.89 3.09 2.21
N CYS A 33 4.94 3.29 1.43
CA CYS A 33 6.27 2.79 1.74
C CYS A 33 7.16 3.93 2.21
N LYS A 34 7.56 3.93 3.49
CA LYS A 34 8.53 4.90 4.00
C LYS A 34 9.94 4.70 3.43
N THR A 35 10.25 3.48 3.01
CA THR A 35 11.56 3.14 2.42
C THR A 35 11.70 3.69 1.01
N CYS A 36 10.62 3.67 0.21
CA CYS A 36 10.60 4.20 -1.15
C CYS A 36 10.01 5.63 -1.24
N GLU A 37 9.58 6.19 -0.10
CA GLU A 37 8.77 7.43 -0.07
C GLU A 37 7.57 7.41 -1.02
N PHE A 38 6.99 6.22 -1.21
CA PHE A 38 5.85 5.99 -2.11
C PHE A 38 4.55 6.14 -1.33
N ASP A 39 3.63 6.97 -1.81
CA ASP A 39 2.28 7.13 -1.25
C ASP A 39 1.24 7.02 -2.36
N GLY A 40 0.73 5.80 -2.57
CA GLY A 40 -0.29 5.51 -3.58
C GLY A 40 -1.72 5.63 -3.07
N ARG A 41 -1.97 6.22 -1.89
CA ARG A 41 -3.32 6.26 -1.29
C ARG A 41 -4.32 7.03 -2.15
N GLU A 42 -3.91 8.20 -2.64
CA GLU A 42 -4.76 9.06 -3.47
C GLU A 42 -5.08 8.38 -4.80
N ASP A 43 -4.07 7.80 -5.47
CA ASP A 43 -4.26 7.05 -6.71
C ASP A 43 -5.15 5.83 -6.52
N ASN A 44 -4.93 5.04 -5.46
CA ASN A 44 -5.75 3.86 -5.18
C ASN A 44 -7.19 4.20 -4.84
N ASP A 45 -7.41 5.29 -4.07
CA ASP A 45 -8.74 5.77 -3.78
C ASP A 45 -9.45 6.19 -5.08
N ALA A 46 -8.77 6.97 -5.93
CA ALA A 46 -9.30 7.43 -7.22
C ALA A 46 -9.62 6.26 -8.17
N MET A 47 -8.69 5.32 -8.34
CA MET A 47 -8.86 4.11 -9.18
C MET A 47 -10.03 3.24 -8.70
N MET A 48 -10.27 3.20 -7.40
CA MET A 48 -11.37 2.43 -6.79
C MET A 48 -12.69 3.21 -6.70
N GLY A 49 -12.69 4.49 -7.09
CA GLY A 49 -13.83 5.39 -7.06
C GLY A 49 -14.22 5.88 -5.66
N PHE A 50 -13.25 6.00 -4.75
CA PHE A 50 -13.42 6.62 -3.43
C PHE A 50 -12.85 8.04 -3.40
N ASP A 51 -13.46 8.92 -2.60
CA ASP A 51 -12.84 10.22 -2.34
C ASP A 51 -11.58 10.05 -1.49
N PRO A 52 -10.51 10.83 -1.78
CA PRO A 52 -9.32 10.93 -0.93
C PRO A 52 -9.73 11.29 0.50
N LYS A 53 -9.51 10.36 1.43
CA LYS A 53 -9.87 10.53 2.85
C LYS A 53 -8.75 10.03 3.74
N PRO A 54 -8.59 10.58 4.95
CA PRO A 54 -7.60 10.10 5.90
C PRO A 54 -7.96 8.68 6.34
N ARG A 55 -7.29 7.70 5.73
CA ARG A 55 -7.35 6.28 6.06
C ARG A 55 -5.96 5.75 6.40
N GLY A 56 -5.94 4.62 7.10
CA GLY A 56 -4.70 3.87 7.30
C GLY A 56 -4.10 3.41 5.96
N PRO A 57 -2.79 3.15 5.93
CA PRO A 57 -2.14 2.56 4.76
C PRO A 57 -2.70 1.17 4.48
N LEU A 58 -2.84 0.84 3.20
CA LEU A 58 -3.19 -0.50 2.75
C LEU A 58 -1.93 -1.35 2.73
N GLU A 59 -1.98 -2.48 3.43
CA GLU A 59 -0.89 -3.45 3.47
C GLU A 59 -1.20 -4.60 2.52
N LEU A 60 -0.25 -4.94 1.65
CA LEU A 60 -0.39 -6.11 0.81
C LEU A 60 -0.31 -7.36 1.70
N PRO A 61 -1.36 -8.20 1.74
CA PRO A 61 -1.34 -9.41 2.52
C PRO A 61 -0.32 -10.39 1.93
N ALA A 62 -0.06 -11.49 2.65
CA ALA A 62 0.90 -12.50 2.24
C ALA A 62 0.67 -12.93 0.78
N HIS A 63 1.63 -12.60 -0.08
CA HIS A 63 1.61 -12.81 -1.52
C HIS A 63 2.97 -13.37 -1.96
N TYR A 64 3.01 -13.92 -3.16
CA TYR A 64 4.24 -14.34 -3.81
C TYR A 64 4.19 -13.92 -5.28
N LYS A 65 5.35 -13.54 -5.82
CA LYS A 65 5.51 -13.22 -7.24
C LYS A 65 5.72 -14.50 -8.02
N ASN A 66 4.92 -14.73 -9.05
CA ASN A 66 5.13 -15.86 -9.95
C ASN A 66 6.33 -15.58 -10.86
N SER A 67 7.40 -16.38 -10.76
CA SER A 67 8.63 -16.17 -11.54
C SER A 67 8.45 -16.33 -13.05
N LYS A 68 7.37 -16.96 -13.50
CA LYS A 68 7.11 -17.20 -14.94
C LYS A 68 6.39 -16.04 -15.63
N ASP A 69 5.51 -15.37 -14.90
CA ASP A 69 4.55 -14.41 -15.48
C ASP A 69 4.65 -13.02 -14.79
N GLY A 70 5.43 -12.93 -13.72
CA GLY A 70 5.56 -11.72 -12.91
C GLY A 70 4.33 -11.38 -12.07
N SER A 71 3.21 -12.08 -12.24
CA SER A 71 1.96 -11.79 -11.55
C SER A 71 2.04 -12.08 -10.05
N ILE A 72 1.45 -11.21 -9.25
CA ILE A 72 1.36 -11.35 -7.80
C ILE A 72 0.20 -12.27 -7.43
N MET A 73 0.50 -13.42 -6.84
CA MET A 73 -0.49 -14.41 -6.41
C MET A 73 -0.63 -14.38 -4.89
N CYS A 74 -1.85 -14.49 -4.39
CA CYS A 74 -2.04 -14.54 -2.94
C CYS A 74 -1.48 -15.85 -2.38
N LYS A 75 -0.78 -15.78 -1.25
CA LYS A 75 -0.16 -16.97 -0.64
C LYS A 75 -1.20 -17.95 -0.09
N ALA A 76 -2.37 -17.44 0.31
CA ALA A 76 -3.44 -18.26 0.89
C ALA A 76 -4.23 -19.08 -0.15
N HIS A 77 -4.47 -18.53 -1.34
CA HIS A 77 -5.32 -19.17 -2.36
C HIS A 77 -4.63 -19.36 -3.71
N ALA A 78 -3.33 -19.05 -3.81
CA ALA A 78 -2.52 -19.17 -5.04
C ALA A 78 -3.17 -18.53 -6.28
N ASN A 79 -3.94 -17.46 -6.09
CA ASN A 79 -4.75 -16.86 -7.14
C ASN A 79 -4.32 -15.39 -7.35
N PRO A 80 -3.99 -15.00 -8.60
CA PRO A 80 -3.61 -13.62 -8.93
C PRO A 80 -4.77 -12.61 -8.83
N ASN A 81 -6.01 -13.08 -8.89
CA ASN A 81 -7.23 -12.27 -8.79
C ASN A 81 -8.06 -12.63 -7.55
N CYS A 82 -7.38 -12.91 -6.43
CA CYS A 82 -8.05 -13.31 -5.21
C CYS A 82 -8.87 -12.18 -4.60
N LYS A 83 -10.19 -12.13 -4.87
CA LYS A 83 -11.11 -11.11 -4.32
C LYS A 83 -11.18 -11.06 -2.78
N SER A 84 -10.76 -12.14 -2.11
CA SER A 84 -10.71 -12.19 -0.64
C SER A 84 -9.46 -11.50 -0.07
N CYS A 85 -8.34 -11.56 -0.77
CA CYS A 85 -7.06 -10.98 -0.34
C CYS A 85 -6.77 -9.64 -1.02
N PHE A 86 -6.97 -9.56 -2.34
CA PHE A 86 -6.78 -8.39 -3.19
C PHE A 86 -8.09 -7.62 -3.43
N GLY A 87 -9.07 -7.79 -2.54
CA GLY A 87 -10.34 -7.05 -2.60
C GLY A 87 -10.19 -5.62 -2.07
N TRP A 88 -9.35 -4.80 -2.70
CA TRP A 88 -8.94 -3.48 -2.21
C TRP A 88 -10.11 -2.56 -1.92
N LYS A 89 -11.13 -2.55 -2.80
CA LYS A 89 -12.37 -1.80 -2.58
C LYS A 89 -13.00 -2.05 -1.20
N LYS A 90 -13.04 -3.31 -0.75
CA LYS A 90 -13.58 -3.68 0.57
C LYS A 90 -12.62 -3.30 1.69
N GLN A 91 -11.31 -3.46 1.48
CA GLN A 91 -10.30 -3.10 2.48
C GLN A 91 -10.24 -1.58 2.70
N ILE A 92 -10.19 -0.78 1.64
CA ILE A 92 -10.26 0.69 1.66
C ILE A 92 -11.54 1.14 2.37
N THR A 93 -12.71 0.56 2.03
CA THR A 93 -13.97 0.86 2.73
C THR A 93 -13.87 0.60 4.24
N LYS A 94 -13.23 -0.49 4.64
CA LYS A 94 -13.02 -0.84 6.05
C LYS A 94 -12.04 0.13 6.72
N LEU A 95 -10.94 0.47 6.05
CA LEU A 95 -9.96 1.45 6.52
C LEU A 95 -10.56 2.86 6.64
N HIS A 96 -11.47 3.27 5.76
CA HIS A 96 -12.21 4.53 5.90
C HIS A 96 -13.10 4.53 7.15
N LYS A 97 -13.77 3.41 7.43
CA LYS A 97 -14.57 3.26 8.64
C LYS A 97 -13.71 3.27 9.90
N ASP A 98 -12.54 2.64 9.85
CA ASP A 98 -11.62 2.56 10.97
C ASP A 98 -10.91 3.89 11.24
N GLY A 99 -10.40 4.55 10.18
CA GLY A 99 -9.81 5.89 10.24
C GLY A 99 -10.78 6.95 10.77
N LYS A 100 -12.08 6.87 10.45
CA LYS A 100 -13.11 7.72 11.07
C LYS A 100 -13.23 7.50 12.58
N LYS A 101 -13.11 6.26 13.06
CA LYS A 101 -13.14 5.96 14.50
C LYS A 101 -11.87 6.43 15.20
N ASP A 102 -10.72 6.26 14.56
CA ASP A 102 -9.43 6.68 15.11
C ASP A 102 -9.30 8.20 15.18
N ALA A 103 -9.75 8.91 14.14
CA ALA A 103 -9.87 10.36 14.13
C ALA A 103 -10.85 10.87 15.22
N MET A 104 -11.94 10.15 15.47
CA MET A 104 -12.89 10.49 16.52
C MET A 104 -12.35 10.19 17.93
N LYS A 105 -11.53 9.15 18.10
CA LYS A 105 -10.82 8.86 19.37
C LYS A 105 -9.77 9.92 19.68
N LYS A 106 -8.99 10.37 18.69
CA LYS A 106 -8.02 11.46 18.85
C LYS A 106 -8.68 12.77 19.28
N LYS A 107 -9.85 13.09 18.74
CA LYS A 107 -10.65 14.25 19.19
C LYS A 107 -11.22 14.12 20.61
N LYS A 108 -11.30 12.92 21.18
CA LYS A 108 -11.88 12.68 22.52
C LYS A 108 -10.84 12.46 23.63
N GLY A 109 -9.55 12.32 23.27
CA GLY A 109 -8.46 12.04 24.21
C GLY A 109 -7.68 13.27 24.69
N ASP A 110 -7.94 14.46 24.16
CA ASP A 110 -7.20 15.70 24.51
C ASP A 110 -7.90 16.54 25.60
N THR A 111 -9.01 16.06 26.18
CA THR A 111 -9.70 16.76 27.26
C THR A 111 -9.70 15.91 28.52
N GLY A 112 -8.58 15.90 29.25
CA GLY A 112 -8.52 15.17 30.51
C GLY A 112 -7.14 15.00 31.11
N THR A 113 -6.30 16.04 31.10
CA THR A 113 -5.20 16.14 32.07
C THR A 113 -5.82 16.18 33.46
N ASN A 114 -5.95 15.02 34.11
CA ASN A 114 -6.30 14.92 35.50
C ASN A 114 -5.06 15.30 36.32
N LEU A 115 -4.91 16.61 36.53
CA LEU A 115 -4.02 17.21 37.51
C LEU A 115 -4.83 17.31 38.81
N TYR A 116 -4.74 16.28 39.65
CA TYR A 116 -4.93 16.42 41.09
C TYR A 116 -4.08 15.39 41.83
#